data_AF-A0A9J6EM67-F1
#
_entry.id   AF-A0A9J6EM67-F1
#
_cell.length_a   1.000
_cell.length_b   1.000
_cell.length_c   1.000
_cell.angle_alpha   90.00
_cell.angle_beta   90.00
_cell.angle_gamma   90.00
#
_symmetry.space_group_name_H-M   'P 1'
#
loop_
_entity.id
_entity.type
_entity.pdbx_description
1 polymer ?
#
loop_
_entity_poly.entity_id
_entity_poly.type
_entity_poly.pdbx_seq_one_letter_code
_entity_poly.pdbx_strand_id
1 'polypeptide(L)'
;MHSSSHLSGELQTTGSDHCTFTTTQKAIGQDDFTRIPNGVNGVEERMGVVWENGVNTGKLDPCKFVAVTSANAAKILNIYPRKASKTLIQAGSDADVVIWDPEKERVFSAQTHQSASDFNIFEGFRCRGAPVYVICQGRVVVENGEVHASKGVGKFIPMAPNCSYVYSAVRQREASIPRKIDRSAPPPEPETVEEPPVSPANAAPTTRSTPPPAPYYKEPLYPATPREFHSRPLTRGGCRNLQDSTFSLSGAQIDDDKGSRAAIRVHNPPGGRSSGIW
;
A
#
# COMPACT_ATOMS: atom_id res chain seq x y z
N MET A 1 -7.49 8.54 19.48
CA MET A 1 -7.09 7.41 18.62
C MET A 1 -7.07 7.90 17.18
N HIS A 2 -5.91 8.36 16.68
CA HIS A 2 -5.77 8.81 15.29
C HIS A 2 -5.27 7.64 14.43
N SER A 3 -6.04 7.34 13.38
CA SER A 3 -5.78 6.34 12.35
C SER A 3 -4.37 6.48 11.78
N SER A 4 -3.54 5.46 11.98
CA SER A 4 -2.23 5.31 11.34
C SER A 4 -2.42 4.40 10.12
N SER A 5 -2.64 4.97 8.93
CA SER A 5 -2.82 4.23 7.66
C SER A 5 -1.67 3.28 7.31
N HIS A 6 -0.51 3.44 7.94
CA HIS A 6 0.63 2.54 7.78
C HIS A 6 0.41 1.13 8.36
N LEU A 7 -0.60 0.93 9.23
CA LEU A 7 -0.76 -0.31 10.01
C LEU A 7 -1.74 -1.32 9.42
N SER A 8 -2.54 -0.92 8.43
CA SER A 8 -3.53 -1.80 7.77
C SER A 8 -2.96 -2.58 6.58
N GLY A 9 -1.66 -2.48 6.28
CA GLY A 9 -1.05 -3.12 5.11
C GLY A 9 -1.33 -2.42 3.78
N GLU A 10 -1.97 -1.25 3.81
CA GLU A 10 -2.23 -0.39 2.65
C GLU A 10 -0.94 0.21 2.07
N LEU A 11 0.00 0.61 2.95
CA LEU A 11 1.33 1.07 2.57
C LEU A 11 2.35 -0.02 2.87
N GLN A 12 3.08 -0.44 1.83
CA GLN A 12 3.92 -1.65 1.89
C GLN A 12 5.41 -1.38 2.02
N THR A 13 5.88 -0.19 1.62
CA THR A 13 7.31 0.15 1.55
C THR A 13 7.57 1.58 1.98
N THR A 14 8.76 1.84 2.53
CA THR A 14 9.25 3.19 2.82
C THR A 14 10.46 3.54 1.95
N GLY A 15 10.33 4.63 1.17
CA GLY A 15 11.42 5.31 0.49
C GLY A 15 11.68 6.68 1.14
N SER A 16 12.83 7.29 0.86
CA SER A 16 13.17 8.63 1.34
C SER A 16 12.91 9.74 0.34
N ASP A 17 12.74 9.40 -0.95
CA ASP A 17 12.72 10.38 -2.06
C ASP A 17 13.89 11.37 -1.97
N HIS A 18 15.07 10.85 -1.66
CA HIS A 18 16.25 11.67 -1.38
C HIS A 18 16.68 12.43 -2.63
N CYS A 19 16.46 13.74 -2.61
CA CYS A 19 16.76 14.67 -3.68
C CYS A 19 17.19 15.98 -3.01
N THR A 20 18.49 16.18 -2.83
CA THR A 20 19.00 17.25 -1.98
C THR A 20 19.46 18.45 -2.79
N PHE A 21 19.14 19.62 -2.26
CA PHE A 21 19.56 20.92 -2.76
C PHE A 21 20.04 21.73 -1.56
N THR A 22 21.13 22.46 -1.73
CA THR A 22 21.61 23.42 -0.72
C THR A 22 20.61 24.55 -0.51
N THR A 23 20.70 25.25 0.62
CA THR A 23 19.88 26.45 0.89
C THR A 23 20.02 27.48 -0.23
N THR A 24 21.25 27.68 -0.73
CA THR A 24 21.53 28.58 -1.86
C THR A 24 20.81 28.15 -3.14
N GLN A 25 20.77 26.85 -3.44
CA GLN A 25 20.02 26.34 -4.60
C GLN A 25 18.50 26.50 -4.40
N LYS A 26 18.00 26.33 -3.18
CA LYS A 26 16.58 26.56 -2.87
C LYS A 26 16.17 28.03 -2.98
N ALA A 27 17.07 28.95 -2.66
CA ALA A 27 16.84 30.39 -2.72
C ALA A 27 16.54 30.93 -4.14
N ILE A 28 16.78 30.16 -5.20
CA ILE A 28 16.38 30.51 -6.58
C ILE A 28 14.87 30.82 -6.66
N GLY A 29 14.04 30.20 -5.83
CA GLY A 29 12.61 30.45 -5.73
C GLY A 29 12.19 31.29 -4.54
N GLN A 30 13.06 32.13 -3.97
CA GLN A 30 12.72 32.97 -2.80
C GLN A 30 11.48 33.85 -3.05
N ASP A 31 11.32 34.35 -4.28
CA ASP A 31 10.24 35.27 -4.69
C ASP A 31 9.11 34.54 -5.44
N ASP A 32 9.30 33.26 -5.76
CA ASP A 32 8.33 32.43 -6.49
C ASP A 32 8.53 30.97 -6.10
N PHE A 33 7.60 30.45 -5.28
CA PHE A 33 7.68 29.09 -4.75
C PHE A 33 7.69 28.01 -5.85
N THR A 34 7.15 28.31 -7.05
CA THR A 34 7.13 27.35 -8.17
C THR A 34 8.53 27.09 -8.73
N ARG A 35 9.49 27.98 -8.44
CA ARG A 35 10.89 27.89 -8.87
C ARG A 35 11.80 27.25 -7.82
N ILE A 36 11.30 26.94 -6.63
CA ILE A 36 12.09 26.24 -5.61
C ILE A 36 12.32 24.80 -6.09
N PRO A 37 13.58 24.33 -6.20
CA PRO A 37 13.84 22.93 -6.51
C PRO A 37 13.27 22.01 -5.42
N ASN A 38 12.34 21.15 -5.85
CA ASN A 38 11.62 20.21 -4.99
C ASN A 38 12.52 19.03 -4.62
N GLY A 39 12.63 18.78 -3.32
CA GLY A 39 13.43 17.68 -2.79
C GLY A 39 13.93 17.96 -1.37
N VAL A 40 14.14 16.87 -0.62
CA VAL A 40 14.61 16.88 0.76
C VAL A 40 15.63 15.75 1.00
N ASN A 41 16.34 15.82 2.14
CA ASN A 41 17.16 14.71 2.62
C ASN A 41 16.32 13.63 3.32
N GLY A 42 16.94 12.49 3.63
CA GLY A 42 16.23 11.39 4.30
C GLY A 42 16.80 10.00 4.07
N VAL A 43 17.79 9.82 3.18
CA VAL A 43 18.35 8.49 2.89
C VAL A 43 19.03 7.86 4.10
N GLU A 44 19.73 8.67 4.90
CA GLU A 44 20.43 8.24 6.11
C GLU A 44 19.45 8.05 7.28
N GLU A 45 18.49 8.96 7.41
CA GLU A 45 17.59 9.07 8.55
C GLU A 45 16.43 8.07 8.49
N ARG A 46 16.02 7.64 7.29
CA ARG A 46 14.82 6.82 7.05
C ARG A 46 14.65 5.68 8.04
N MET A 47 15.68 4.87 8.26
CA MET A 47 15.55 3.71 9.14
C MET A 47 15.38 4.11 10.61
N GLY A 48 16.12 5.11 11.09
CA GLY A 48 15.98 5.61 12.47
C GLY A 48 14.63 6.27 12.71
N VAL A 49 14.14 7.08 11.76
CA VAL A 49 12.80 7.71 11.83
C VAL A 49 11.69 6.66 11.87
N VAL A 50 11.77 5.63 11.02
CA VAL A 50 10.77 4.54 10.98
C VAL A 50 10.84 3.67 12.24
N TRP A 51 12.05 3.42 12.76
CA TRP A 51 12.23 2.68 14.00
C TRP A 51 11.65 3.43 15.20
N GLU A 52 12.03 4.70 15.37
CA GLU A 52 11.54 5.54 16.48
C GLU A 52 10.02 5.71 16.42
N ASN A 53 9.47 6.16 15.29
CA ASN A 53 8.04 6.46 15.20
C ASN A 53 7.16 5.22 15.00
N GLY A 54 7.74 4.10 14.61
CA GLY A 54 7.04 2.86 14.31
C GLY A 54 7.24 1.81 15.40
N VAL A 55 8.48 1.36 15.60
CA VAL A 55 8.81 0.26 16.52
C VAL A 55 8.73 0.72 17.97
N ASN A 56 9.42 1.80 18.33
CA ASN A 56 9.44 2.27 19.72
C ASN A 56 8.07 2.76 20.22
N THR A 57 7.19 3.20 19.32
CA THR A 57 5.80 3.58 19.66
C THR A 57 4.83 2.39 19.70
N GLY A 58 5.30 1.17 19.39
CA GLY A 58 4.47 -0.04 19.36
C GLY A 58 3.53 -0.15 18.15
N LYS A 59 3.68 0.73 17.14
CA LYS A 59 2.91 0.68 15.89
C LYS A 59 3.39 -0.46 14.99
N LEU A 60 4.70 -0.67 14.90
CA LEU A 60 5.33 -1.73 14.12
C LEU A 60 6.03 -2.72 15.05
N ASP A 61 5.90 -4.02 14.78
CA ASP A 61 6.86 -4.98 15.33
C ASP A 61 8.16 -4.96 14.50
N PRO A 62 9.29 -5.45 15.06
CA PRO A 62 10.57 -5.47 14.34
C PRO A 62 10.54 -6.24 13.00
N CYS A 63 9.70 -7.29 12.88
CA CYS A 63 9.57 -8.04 11.63
C CYS A 63 8.88 -7.20 10.55
N LYS A 64 7.83 -6.45 10.91
CA LYS A 64 7.20 -5.48 10.01
C LYS A 64 8.15 -4.35 9.65
N PHE A 65 8.99 -3.87 10.57
CA PHE A 65 10.03 -2.90 10.25
C PHE A 65 10.96 -3.42 9.14
N VAL A 66 11.43 -4.66 9.24
CA VAL A 66 12.23 -5.29 8.18
C VAL A 66 11.43 -5.39 6.87
N ALA A 67 10.15 -5.76 6.93
CA ALA A 67 9.31 -5.88 5.76
C ALA A 67 9.17 -4.56 4.99
N VAL A 68 8.81 -3.46 5.68
CA VAL A 68 8.58 -2.16 5.04
C VAL A 68 9.86 -1.44 4.62
N THR A 69 10.99 -1.73 5.27
CA THR A 69 12.27 -1.08 4.94
C THR A 69 13.10 -1.84 3.92
N SER A 70 12.83 -3.12 3.67
CA SER A 70 13.63 -3.97 2.77
C SER A 70 12.85 -5.06 2.03
N ALA A 71 12.23 -6.02 2.74
CA ALA A 71 11.75 -7.26 2.13
C ALA A 71 10.63 -7.03 1.10
N ASN A 72 9.70 -6.13 1.38
CA ASN A 72 8.60 -5.83 0.44
C ASN A 72 9.12 -5.15 -0.83
N ALA A 73 10.08 -4.22 -0.70
CA ALA A 73 10.71 -3.58 -1.86
C ALA A 73 11.42 -4.61 -2.75
N ALA A 74 12.15 -5.55 -2.15
CA ALA A 74 12.81 -6.62 -2.91
C ALA A 74 11.85 -7.56 -3.63
N LYS A 75 10.72 -7.91 -2.99
CA LYS A 75 9.66 -8.69 -3.62
C LYS A 75 9.09 -7.93 -4.80
N ILE A 76 8.74 -6.65 -4.64
CA ILE A 76 8.18 -5.81 -5.71
C ILE A 76 9.17 -5.69 -6.88
N LEU A 77 10.44 -5.43 -6.59
CA LEU A 77 11.51 -5.26 -7.59
C LEU A 77 12.02 -6.59 -8.19
N ASN A 78 11.43 -7.72 -7.82
CA ASN A 78 11.78 -9.05 -8.31
C ASN A 78 13.25 -9.44 -8.06
N ILE A 79 13.80 -9.01 -6.94
CA ILE A 79 15.17 -9.31 -6.51
C ILE A 79 15.20 -10.13 -5.21
N TYR A 80 14.04 -10.58 -4.74
CA TYR A 80 13.90 -11.52 -3.64
C TYR A 80 14.15 -12.95 -4.12
N PRO A 81 14.94 -13.80 -3.42
CA PRO A 81 15.60 -13.58 -2.14
C PRO A 81 16.99 -12.91 -2.23
N ARG A 82 17.57 -12.76 -3.42
CA ARG A 82 18.96 -12.29 -3.63
C ARG A 82 19.31 -11.01 -2.83
N LYS A 83 18.46 -9.99 -2.91
CA LYS A 83 18.52 -8.74 -2.14
C LYS A 83 17.31 -8.77 -1.22
N ALA A 84 17.52 -8.80 0.09
CA ALA A 84 16.45 -8.89 1.09
C ALA A 84 15.69 -10.24 1.22
N SER A 85 16.39 -11.37 1.13
CA SER A 85 16.06 -12.56 1.96
C SER A 85 16.17 -12.24 3.46
N LYS A 86 15.93 -11.01 3.93
CA LYS A 86 16.18 -10.62 5.32
C LYS A 86 14.99 -10.94 6.23
N THR A 87 14.06 -11.77 5.78
CA THR A 87 13.25 -12.61 6.68
C THR A 87 13.92 -13.97 6.96
N LEU A 88 14.95 -14.36 6.18
CA LEU A 88 15.77 -15.57 6.35
C LEU A 88 17.23 -15.29 5.97
N ILE A 89 18.08 -14.96 6.95
CA ILE A 89 19.54 -15.03 6.77
C ILE A 89 19.84 -16.46 6.34
N GLN A 90 20.02 -16.66 5.02
CA GLN A 90 20.11 -17.97 4.40
C GLN A 90 21.33 -18.02 3.50
N ALA A 91 22.00 -19.17 3.50
CA ALA A 91 23.10 -19.45 2.60
C ALA A 91 22.70 -19.15 1.14
N GLY A 92 23.55 -18.40 0.43
CA GLY A 92 23.35 -18.01 -0.98
C GLY A 92 22.75 -16.62 -1.21
N SER A 93 22.37 -15.88 -0.16
CA SER A 93 21.94 -14.47 -0.29
C SER A 93 23.12 -13.50 -0.31
N ASP A 94 22.94 -12.31 -0.88
CA ASP A 94 23.95 -11.25 -0.80
C ASP A 94 24.14 -10.82 0.67
N ALA A 95 25.39 -10.67 1.10
CA ALA A 95 25.76 -10.28 2.46
C ALA A 95 25.59 -8.76 2.69
N ASP A 96 24.35 -8.28 2.54
CA ASP A 96 23.90 -6.92 2.83
C ASP A 96 23.16 -6.92 4.19
N VAL A 97 23.92 -6.67 5.26
CA VAL A 97 23.47 -6.85 6.65
C VAL A 97 23.67 -5.57 7.44
N VAL A 98 22.77 -5.32 8.39
CA VAL A 98 22.87 -4.19 9.32
C VAL A 98 22.79 -4.80 10.71
N ILE A 99 23.79 -4.52 11.53
CA ILE A 99 23.77 -4.79 12.97
C ILE A 99 23.15 -3.56 13.62
N TRP A 100 21.94 -3.74 14.14
CA TRP A 100 21.11 -2.66 14.67
C TRP A 100 21.10 -2.74 16.19
N ASP A 101 21.47 -1.65 16.85
CA ASP A 101 21.33 -1.51 18.29
C ASP A 101 20.03 -0.74 18.58
N PRO A 102 19.02 -1.39 19.19
CA PRO A 102 17.73 -0.78 19.47
C PRO A 102 17.78 0.27 20.59
N GLU A 103 18.84 0.31 21.40
CA GLU A 103 18.98 1.23 22.54
C GLU A 103 19.92 2.40 22.25
N LYS A 104 20.75 2.30 21.20
CA LYS A 104 21.65 3.38 20.79
C LYS A 104 20.87 4.64 20.42
N GLU A 105 21.10 5.70 21.18
CA GLU A 105 20.52 7.01 20.92
C GLU A 105 21.34 7.78 19.87
N ARG A 106 20.63 8.51 19.01
CA ARG A 106 21.21 9.44 18.04
C ARG A 106 20.30 10.66 17.93
N VAL A 107 20.93 11.82 17.72
CA VAL A 107 20.22 13.06 17.36
C VAL A 107 20.61 13.41 15.94
N PHE A 108 19.64 13.55 15.06
CA PHE A 108 19.91 13.95 13.69
C PHE A 108 20.30 15.43 13.65
N SER A 109 21.39 15.71 12.94
CA SER A 109 21.86 17.07 12.70
C SER A 109 22.55 17.16 11.36
N ALA A 110 22.38 18.28 10.67
CA ALA A 110 23.14 18.62 9.46
C ALA A 110 24.67 18.65 9.73
N GLN A 111 25.09 18.90 10.97
CA GLN A 111 26.51 18.93 11.32
C GLN A 111 27.15 17.53 11.35
N THR A 112 26.35 16.48 11.52
CA THR A 112 26.84 15.11 11.75
C THR A 112 26.34 14.09 10.72
N HIS A 113 25.48 14.50 9.79
CA HIS A 113 25.02 13.64 8.71
C HIS A 113 26.09 13.48 7.62
N GLN A 114 25.90 12.49 6.75
CA GLN A 114 26.78 12.18 5.62
C GLN A 114 26.28 12.81 4.31
N SER A 115 25.13 13.49 4.35
CA SER A 115 24.55 14.19 3.19
C SER A 115 25.43 15.38 2.78
N ALA A 116 25.43 15.71 1.48
CA ALA A 116 26.05 16.94 0.98
C ALA A 116 25.17 18.20 1.18
N SER A 117 23.94 18.00 1.65
CA SER A 117 23.00 19.08 1.99
C SER A 117 23.50 19.88 3.20
N ASP A 118 23.31 21.19 3.22
CA ASP A 118 23.68 22.09 4.32
C ASP A 118 22.62 22.16 5.43
N PHE A 119 21.48 21.49 5.26
CA PHE A 119 20.42 21.35 6.26
C PHE A 119 19.88 19.93 6.33
N ASN A 120 19.19 19.63 7.44
CA ASN A 120 18.48 18.38 7.67
C ASN A 120 17.02 18.66 8.03
N ILE A 121 16.06 18.07 7.32
CA ILE A 121 14.63 18.23 7.68
C ILE A 121 14.26 17.59 9.03
N PHE A 122 15.12 16.72 9.57
CA PHE A 122 14.97 16.07 10.86
C PHE A 122 15.89 16.69 11.94
N GLU A 123 16.33 17.94 11.78
CA GLU A 123 17.22 18.61 12.73
C GLU A 123 16.70 18.51 14.17
N GLY A 124 17.56 18.04 15.10
CA GLY A 124 17.22 17.87 16.51
C GLY A 124 16.32 16.68 16.83
N PHE A 125 15.90 15.89 15.83
CA PHE A 125 15.10 14.70 16.04
C PHE A 125 15.92 13.63 16.77
N ARG A 126 15.41 13.20 17.93
CA ARG A 126 16.02 12.14 18.74
C ARG A 126 15.43 10.79 18.34
N CYS A 127 16.28 9.84 18.02
CA CYS A 127 15.90 8.46 17.76
C CYS A 127 16.69 7.51 18.67
N ARG A 128 16.02 6.46 19.12
CA ARG A 128 16.61 5.35 19.85
C ARG A 128 16.52 4.10 18.98
N GLY A 129 17.65 3.62 18.50
CA GLY A 129 17.72 2.65 17.42
C GLY A 129 18.62 3.17 16.30
N ALA A 130 19.82 2.60 16.17
CA ALA A 130 20.79 3.03 15.17
C ALA A 130 21.64 1.85 14.64
N PRO A 131 22.17 1.96 13.41
CA PRO A 131 23.11 0.98 12.91
C PRO A 131 24.46 1.12 13.64
N VAL A 132 24.98 0.01 14.16
CA VAL A 132 26.35 -0.09 14.70
C VAL A 132 27.31 -0.51 13.60
N TYR A 133 26.91 -1.51 12.81
CA TYR A 133 27.66 -1.96 11.63
C TYR A 133 26.73 -2.04 10.43
N VAL A 134 27.24 -1.63 9.27
CA VAL A 134 26.61 -1.87 7.97
C VAL A 134 27.58 -2.68 7.12
N ILE A 135 27.11 -3.81 6.64
CA ILE A 135 27.84 -4.74 5.79
C ILE A 135 27.17 -4.71 4.42
N CYS A 136 27.96 -4.49 3.37
CA CYS A 136 27.50 -4.47 1.99
C CYS A 136 28.39 -5.41 1.16
N GLN A 137 27.78 -6.38 0.48
CA GLN A 137 28.48 -7.44 -0.27
C GLN A 137 29.60 -8.12 0.55
N GLY A 138 29.36 -8.34 1.85
CA GLY A 138 30.29 -9.00 2.75
C GLY A 138 31.43 -8.13 3.28
N ARG A 139 31.41 -6.82 3.04
CA ARG A 139 32.39 -5.86 3.55
C ARG A 139 31.75 -4.90 4.55
N VAL A 140 32.42 -4.65 5.67
CA VAL A 140 32.00 -3.60 6.61
C VAL A 140 32.23 -2.25 5.94
N VAL A 141 31.15 -1.50 5.72
CA VAL A 141 31.17 -0.17 5.08
C VAL A 141 30.82 0.95 6.05
N VAL A 142 30.20 0.61 7.18
CA VAL A 142 30.00 1.54 8.30
C VAL A 142 30.34 0.80 9.59
N GLU A 143 31.13 1.44 10.45
CA GLU A 143 31.50 0.96 11.77
C GLU A 143 31.41 2.13 12.76
N ASN A 144 30.56 2.00 13.78
CA ASN A 144 30.41 2.99 14.85
C ASN A 144 30.14 4.45 14.40
N GLY A 145 29.60 4.63 13.19
CA GLY A 145 29.30 5.94 12.60
C GLY A 145 30.34 6.43 11.60
N GLU A 146 31.47 5.75 11.48
CA GLU A 146 32.49 6.02 10.45
C GLU A 146 32.17 5.25 9.16
N VAL A 147 32.33 5.92 8.02
CA VAL A 147 32.03 5.37 6.70
C VAL A 147 33.33 4.95 6.01
N HIS A 148 33.46 3.66 5.69
CA HIS A 148 34.62 3.05 5.02
C HIS A 148 34.29 2.58 3.59
N ALA A 149 33.42 3.30 2.88
CA ALA A 149 32.98 2.93 1.54
C ALA A 149 33.93 3.45 0.44
N SER A 150 34.24 2.60 -0.55
CA SER A 150 34.99 3.00 -1.75
C SER A 150 34.07 3.23 -2.95
N LYS A 151 34.30 4.31 -3.69
CA LYS A 151 33.54 4.63 -4.91
C LYS A 151 33.65 3.50 -5.93
N GLY A 152 32.52 3.10 -6.52
CA GLY A 152 32.47 2.08 -7.58
C GLY A 152 32.32 0.64 -7.10
N VAL A 153 32.26 0.37 -5.79
CA VAL A 153 32.03 -0.98 -5.25
C VAL A 153 30.60 -1.48 -5.48
N GLY A 154 29.63 -0.57 -5.49
CA GLY A 154 28.23 -0.90 -5.77
C GLY A 154 28.06 -1.46 -7.19
N LYS A 155 27.20 -2.47 -7.34
CA LYS A 155 26.90 -3.11 -8.63
C LYS A 155 25.45 -2.88 -9.00
N PHE A 156 25.20 -2.67 -10.29
CA PHE A 156 23.84 -2.69 -10.84
C PHE A 156 23.21 -4.07 -10.64
N ILE A 157 21.93 -4.09 -10.29
CA ILE A 157 21.15 -5.31 -10.09
C ILE A 157 20.07 -5.33 -11.17
N PRO A 158 20.16 -6.23 -12.17
CA PRO A 158 19.10 -6.36 -13.16
C PRO A 158 17.83 -6.87 -12.49
N MET A 159 16.70 -6.24 -12.81
CA MET A 159 15.38 -6.62 -12.30
C MET A 159 14.61 -7.30 -13.43
N ALA A 160 14.29 -8.59 -13.25
CA ALA A 160 13.53 -9.31 -14.24
C ALA A 160 12.07 -8.80 -14.29
N PRO A 161 11.46 -8.63 -15.48
CA PRO A 161 10.07 -8.24 -15.59
C PRO A 161 9.14 -9.35 -15.07
N ASN A 162 7.83 -9.07 -15.00
CA ASN A 162 6.80 -10.04 -14.62
C ASN A 162 6.98 -10.64 -13.23
N CYS A 163 7.34 -9.80 -12.25
CA CYS A 163 7.41 -10.18 -10.84
C CYS A 163 6.15 -10.94 -10.39
N SER A 164 6.30 -12.18 -9.90
CA SER A 164 5.17 -12.99 -9.46
C SER A 164 4.40 -12.37 -8.30
N TYR A 165 5.10 -11.70 -7.38
CA TYR A 165 4.51 -10.99 -6.25
C TYR A 165 3.51 -9.91 -6.69
N VAL A 166 3.81 -9.18 -7.77
CA VAL A 166 2.95 -8.11 -8.29
C VAL A 166 1.93 -8.64 -9.30
N TYR A 167 2.35 -9.47 -10.25
CA TYR A 167 1.55 -9.86 -11.41
C TYR A 167 0.73 -11.14 -11.22
N SER A 168 0.85 -11.87 -10.12
CA SER A 168 0.01 -13.06 -9.87
C SER A 168 -1.48 -12.71 -9.81
N ALA A 169 -1.84 -11.72 -9.00
CA ALA A 169 -3.22 -11.25 -8.85
C ALA A 169 -3.76 -10.62 -10.14
N VAL A 170 -2.93 -9.87 -10.87
CA VAL A 170 -3.29 -9.28 -12.16
C VAL A 170 -3.63 -10.38 -13.17
N ARG A 171 -2.79 -11.40 -13.29
CA ARG A 171 -3.04 -12.54 -14.20
C ARG A 171 -4.29 -13.33 -13.81
N GLN A 172 -4.56 -13.52 -12.52
CA GLN A 172 -5.80 -14.16 -12.07
C GLN A 172 -7.03 -13.32 -12.43
N ARG A 173 -6.96 -12.00 -12.29
CA ARG A 173 -8.02 -11.08 -12.69
C ARG A 173 -8.23 -11.07 -14.20
N GLU A 174 -7.17 -11.06 -14.99
CA GLU A 174 -7.26 -11.09 -16.45
C GLU A 174 -7.78 -12.44 -16.97
N ALA A 175 -7.47 -13.54 -16.28
CA ALA A 175 -8.05 -14.85 -16.58
C ALA A 175 -9.56 -14.94 -16.27
N SER A 176 -10.11 -14.03 -15.47
CA SER A 176 -11.55 -13.96 -15.23
C SER A 176 -12.24 -13.29 -16.43
N ILE A 177 -12.78 -14.11 -17.32
CA ILE A 177 -13.44 -13.65 -18.55
C ILE A 177 -14.80 -13.02 -18.19
N PRO A 178 -15.08 -11.77 -18.60
CA PRO A 178 -16.41 -11.19 -18.43
C PRO A 178 -17.42 -11.98 -19.25
N ARG A 179 -18.54 -12.37 -18.61
CA ARG A 179 -19.60 -13.11 -19.29
C ARG A 179 -20.40 -12.16 -20.19
N LYS A 180 -20.40 -12.41 -21.50
CA LYS A 180 -21.32 -11.76 -22.43
C LYS A 180 -22.76 -12.13 -22.05
N ILE A 181 -23.61 -11.13 -21.84
CA ILE A 181 -25.07 -11.34 -21.72
C ILE A 181 -25.65 -11.31 -23.13
N ASP A 182 -26.28 -12.41 -23.53
CA ASP A 182 -27.07 -12.43 -24.76
C ASP A 182 -28.40 -11.71 -24.52
N ARG A 183 -28.77 -10.81 -25.42
CA ARG A 183 -30.02 -10.04 -25.39
C ARG A 183 -30.89 -10.33 -26.60
N SER A 184 -30.64 -11.42 -27.33
CA SER A 184 -31.58 -11.91 -28.34
C SER A 184 -32.97 -12.04 -27.73
N ALA A 185 -34.01 -11.67 -28.48
CA ALA A 185 -35.39 -11.77 -28.03
C ALA A 185 -35.66 -13.20 -27.51
N PRO A 186 -36.44 -13.35 -26.41
CA PRO A 186 -36.84 -14.67 -25.96
C PRO A 186 -37.53 -15.40 -27.14
N PRO A 187 -37.27 -16.71 -27.30
CA PRO A 187 -38.03 -17.49 -28.28
C PRO A 187 -39.53 -17.31 -27.97
N PRO A 188 -40.39 -17.29 -29.00
CA PRO A 188 -41.83 -17.24 -28.77
C PRO A 188 -42.20 -18.35 -27.78
N GLU A 189 -42.97 -17.99 -26.75
CA GLU A 189 -43.43 -18.97 -25.77
C GLU A 189 -44.09 -20.13 -26.53
N PRO A 190 -43.74 -21.40 -26.25
CA PRO A 190 -44.51 -22.50 -26.81
C PRO A 190 -45.96 -22.31 -26.38
N GLU A 191 -46.88 -22.37 -27.35
CA GLU A 191 -48.31 -22.38 -27.07
C GLU A 191 -48.57 -23.30 -25.89
N THR A 192 -49.21 -22.78 -24.85
CA THR A 192 -49.60 -23.54 -23.67
C THR A 192 -50.43 -24.73 -24.10
N VAL A 193 -49.82 -25.91 -24.21
CA VAL A 193 -50.55 -27.16 -24.19
C VAL A 193 -51.01 -27.32 -22.75
N GLU A 194 -52.32 -27.25 -22.52
CA GLU A 194 -52.89 -27.64 -21.23
C GLU A 194 -52.49 -29.09 -20.95
N GLU A 195 -51.51 -29.30 -20.08
CA GLU A 195 -51.25 -30.62 -19.53
C GLU A 195 -52.34 -30.94 -18.49
N PRO A 196 -52.98 -32.13 -18.56
CA PRO A 196 -53.92 -32.55 -17.52
C PRO A 196 -53.18 -32.69 -16.17
N PRO A 197 -53.85 -32.46 -15.03
CA PRO A 197 -53.20 -32.41 -13.73
C PRO A 197 -52.54 -33.76 -13.39
N VAL A 198 -51.21 -33.76 -13.35
CA VAL A 198 -50.43 -34.92 -12.90
C VAL A 198 -50.55 -35.01 -11.38
N SER A 199 -51.12 -36.12 -10.90
CA SER A 199 -51.27 -36.39 -9.46
C SER A 199 -49.90 -36.46 -8.75
N PRO A 200 -49.78 -35.99 -7.49
CA PRO A 200 -48.52 -35.86 -6.76
C PRO A 200 -47.84 -37.19 -6.36
N ALA A 201 -48.30 -38.33 -6.89
CA ALA A 201 -47.81 -39.65 -6.53
C ALA A 201 -46.52 -40.09 -7.26
N ASN A 202 -46.04 -39.34 -8.27
CA ASN A 202 -44.92 -39.76 -9.13
C ASN A 202 -43.70 -38.81 -9.14
N ALA A 203 -43.55 -37.92 -8.17
CA ALA A 203 -42.36 -37.06 -8.09
C ALA A 203 -41.13 -37.84 -7.62
N ALA A 204 -40.18 -38.11 -8.52
CA ALA A 204 -38.88 -38.67 -8.15
C ALA A 204 -37.95 -37.59 -7.56
N PRO A 205 -37.11 -37.91 -6.56
CA PRO A 205 -36.25 -36.93 -5.90
C PRO A 205 -35.12 -36.48 -6.82
N THR A 206 -34.93 -35.17 -6.94
CA THR A 206 -33.82 -34.56 -7.69
C THR A 206 -32.50 -34.76 -6.92
N THR A 207 -31.51 -35.38 -7.55
CA THR A 207 -30.19 -35.60 -6.98
C THR A 207 -29.38 -34.29 -6.92
N ARG A 208 -28.69 -34.11 -5.79
CA ARG A 208 -27.87 -32.95 -5.38
C ARG A 208 -26.89 -32.47 -6.46
N SER A 209 -26.73 -31.15 -6.50
CA SER A 209 -25.62 -30.45 -7.15
C SER A 209 -24.26 -30.95 -6.63
N THR A 210 -23.36 -31.26 -7.56
CA THR A 210 -21.93 -31.46 -7.27
C THR A 210 -21.30 -30.12 -6.86
N PRO A 211 -20.54 -30.06 -5.75
CA PRO A 211 -19.79 -28.85 -5.39
C PRO A 211 -18.61 -28.63 -6.35
N PRO A 212 -18.20 -27.37 -6.60
CA PRO A 212 -17.05 -27.08 -7.44
C PRO A 212 -15.74 -27.55 -6.77
N PRO A 213 -14.68 -27.85 -7.54
CA PRO A 213 -13.42 -28.32 -7.00
C PRO A 213 -12.76 -27.22 -6.15
N ALA A 214 -12.14 -27.64 -5.04
CA ALA A 214 -11.47 -26.75 -4.09
C ALA A 214 -10.28 -26.00 -4.74
N PRO A 215 -10.07 -24.71 -4.42
CA PRO A 215 -8.91 -23.96 -4.93
C PRO A 215 -7.60 -24.55 -4.41
N TYR A 216 -6.67 -24.75 -5.35
CA TYR A 216 -5.35 -25.36 -5.16
C TYR A 216 -4.36 -24.34 -4.57
N TYR A 217 -4.61 -23.86 -3.34
CA TYR A 217 -3.61 -23.16 -2.54
C TYR A 217 -3.73 -23.60 -1.09
N LYS A 218 -2.83 -24.50 -0.67
CA LYS A 218 -2.60 -24.83 0.74
C LYS A 218 -1.73 -23.73 1.34
N GLU A 219 -2.34 -22.62 1.75
CA GLU A 219 -1.98 -21.81 2.92
C GLU A 219 -2.76 -20.49 2.91
N PRO A 220 -3.53 -20.16 3.97
CA PRO A 220 -4.19 -18.87 4.09
C PRO A 220 -3.16 -17.78 4.41
N LEU A 221 -3.30 -16.62 3.76
CA LEU A 221 -2.47 -15.43 3.95
C LEU A 221 -2.52 -14.82 5.37
N TYR A 222 -3.29 -15.39 6.31
CA TYR A 222 -3.36 -15.00 7.71
C TYR A 222 -3.82 -16.20 8.58
N PRO A 223 -3.34 -16.37 9.83
CA PRO A 223 -3.97 -17.29 10.76
C PRO A 223 -5.33 -16.73 11.16
N ALA A 224 -6.39 -17.22 10.51
CA ALA A 224 -7.76 -17.00 10.96
C ALA A 224 -8.02 -17.89 12.19
N THR A 225 -7.56 -17.48 13.37
CA THR A 225 -8.14 -18.01 14.61
C THR A 225 -9.57 -17.49 14.72
N PRO A 226 -10.60 -18.34 14.78
CA PRO A 226 -11.96 -17.89 15.01
C PRO A 226 -12.00 -17.24 16.40
N ARG A 227 -12.14 -15.92 16.49
CA ARG A 227 -12.52 -15.28 17.74
C ARG A 227 -14.01 -15.53 17.93
N GLU A 228 -14.39 -16.15 19.05
CA GLU A 228 -15.77 -16.25 19.50
C GLU A 228 -16.38 -14.84 19.56
N PHE A 229 -17.27 -14.56 18.62
CA PHE A 229 -18.09 -13.36 18.68
C PHE A 229 -19.01 -13.49 19.89
N HIS A 230 -18.88 -12.55 20.82
CA HIS A 230 -19.81 -12.41 21.93
C HIS A 230 -21.21 -12.19 21.34
N SER A 231 -22.12 -13.13 21.56
CA SER A 231 -23.51 -13.03 21.16
C SER A 231 -24.20 -11.97 22.00
N ARG A 232 -24.34 -10.75 21.47
CA ARG A 232 -25.34 -9.80 21.98
C ARG A 232 -26.71 -10.16 21.38
N PRO A 233 -27.80 -10.10 22.16
CA PRO A 233 -29.13 -10.38 21.63
C PRO A 233 -29.53 -9.33 20.59
N LEU A 234 -30.31 -9.74 19.59
CA LEU A 234 -30.82 -8.90 18.51
C LEU A 234 -31.57 -7.69 19.06
N THR A 235 -30.99 -6.50 18.95
CA THR A 235 -31.76 -5.25 19.04
C THR A 235 -32.60 -5.10 17.78
N ARG A 236 -33.90 -4.96 18.01
CA ARG A 236 -34.98 -4.80 17.03
C ARG A 236 -34.73 -3.60 16.10
N GLY A 237 -34.66 -3.87 14.79
CA GLY A 237 -34.90 -2.91 13.70
C GLY A 237 -33.78 -1.90 13.38
N GLY A 238 -33.11 -2.08 12.24
CA GLY A 238 -32.27 -1.03 11.64
C GLY A 238 -31.10 -1.49 10.78
N CYS A 239 -31.30 -2.41 9.84
CA CYS A 239 -30.32 -2.60 8.77
C CYS A 239 -30.37 -1.38 7.84
N ARG A 240 -29.32 -0.55 7.81
CA ARG A 240 -29.13 0.42 6.73
C ARG A 240 -28.43 -0.29 5.59
N ASN A 241 -29.06 -0.29 4.43
CA ASN A 241 -28.47 -0.75 3.18
C ASN A 241 -27.44 0.29 2.72
N LEU A 242 -26.19 -0.11 2.48
CA LEU A 242 -25.12 0.80 2.06
C LEU A 242 -25.25 1.28 0.61
N GLN A 243 -26.21 0.75 -0.15
CA GLN A 243 -26.55 1.18 -1.51
C GLN A 243 -27.79 2.10 -1.55
N ASP A 244 -28.49 2.29 -0.42
CA ASP A 244 -29.60 3.24 -0.34
C ASP A 244 -29.04 4.65 -0.08
N SER A 245 -28.83 5.38 -1.17
CA SER A 245 -28.53 6.82 -1.12
C SER A 245 -29.69 7.57 -0.46
N THR A 246 -29.42 8.33 0.60
CA THR A 246 -30.40 9.23 1.24
C THR A 246 -30.58 10.55 0.48
N PHE A 247 -30.17 10.62 -0.79
CA PHE A 247 -30.51 11.73 -1.67
C PHE A 247 -31.79 11.39 -2.43
N SER A 248 -32.92 11.80 -1.86
CA SER A 248 -34.17 11.94 -2.63
C SER A 248 -34.30 13.41 -3.03
N LEU A 249 -34.34 13.69 -4.33
CA LEU A 249 -34.59 15.03 -4.89
C LEU A 249 -36.09 15.35 -5.01
N SER A 250 -36.95 14.59 -4.34
CA SER A 250 -38.40 14.81 -4.34
C SER A 250 -38.92 14.91 -2.90
N GLY A 251 -38.89 16.13 -2.37
CA GLY A 251 -39.45 16.51 -1.08
C GLY A 251 -39.02 17.94 -0.75
N ALA A 252 -39.93 18.75 -0.20
CA ALA A 252 -39.63 20.13 0.20
C ALA A 252 -38.47 20.15 1.21
N GLN A 253 -37.43 20.94 0.93
CA GLN A 253 -36.26 21.09 1.78
C GLN A 253 -36.47 22.22 2.80
N ILE A 254 -35.83 22.07 3.96
CA ILE A 254 -35.95 22.95 5.15
C ILE A 254 -35.60 24.42 4.87
N ASP A 255 -34.99 24.70 3.73
CA ASP A 255 -34.52 26.00 3.27
C ASP A 255 -35.20 26.49 1.98
N ASP A 256 -36.24 25.82 1.50
CA ASP A 256 -37.02 26.25 0.31
C ASP A 256 -37.65 27.65 0.48
N ASP A 257 -37.91 28.07 1.73
CA ASP A 257 -38.43 29.41 2.06
C ASP A 257 -37.34 30.50 2.10
N LYS A 258 -36.06 30.14 1.92
CA LYS A 258 -34.95 31.08 1.87
C LYS A 258 -34.63 31.40 0.42
N GLY A 259 -35.07 32.58 -0.02
CA GLY A 259 -34.90 33.09 -1.38
C GLY A 259 -33.51 32.82 -1.99
N SER A 260 -33.51 32.51 -3.29
CA SER A 260 -32.34 31.97 -4.00
C SER A 260 -31.08 32.79 -3.80
N ARG A 261 -30.01 32.17 -3.30
CA ARG A 261 -28.67 32.75 -3.37
C ARG A 261 -28.17 32.70 -4.82
N ALA A 262 -27.63 33.81 -5.31
CA ALA A 262 -26.97 33.85 -6.62
C ALA A 262 -25.76 32.91 -6.61
N ALA A 263 -25.89 31.75 -7.25
CA ALA A 263 -24.78 30.82 -7.45
C ALA A 263 -23.96 31.25 -8.67
N ILE A 264 -22.65 31.42 -8.47
CA ILE A 264 -21.68 31.64 -9.55
C ILE A 264 -21.59 30.34 -10.35
N ARG A 265 -22.01 30.38 -11.62
CA ARG A 265 -21.91 29.25 -12.55
C ARG A 265 -20.45 29.11 -12.99
N VAL A 266 -19.71 28.19 -12.38
CA VAL A 266 -18.33 27.86 -12.80
C VAL A 266 -18.42 26.95 -14.02
N HIS A 267 -18.13 27.47 -15.20
CA HIS A 267 -18.26 26.75 -16.47
C HIS A 267 -17.01 25.93 -16.87
N ASN A 268 -16.06 25.69 -15.96
CA ASN A 268 -14.92 24.81 -16.20
C ASN A 268 -14.42 24.16 -14.89
N PRO A 269 -14.43 22.82 -14.76
CA PRO A 269 -13.76 22.16 -13.64
C PRO A 269 -12.23 22.26 -13.79
N PRO A 270 -11.46 22.20 -12.67
CA PRO A 270 -10.01 22.31 -12.68
C PRO A 270 -9.38 21.02 -13.21
N GLY A 271 -9.23 20.96 -14.52
CA GLY A 271 -8.51 19.95 -15.28
C GLY A 271 -8.10 20.58 -16.60
N GLY A 272 -6.87 21.08 -16.65
CA GLY A 272 -6.36 21.89 -17.76
C GLY A 272 -6.51 21.22 -19.13
N ARG A 273 -6.82 22.05 -20.13
CA ARG A 273 -6.80 21.67 -21.55
C ARG A 273 -5.39 21.27 -21.95
N SER A 274 -5.20 20.05 -22.45
CA SER A 274 -4.00 19.68 -23.19
C SER A 274 -4.03 20.32 -24.58
N SER A 275 -3.21 21.35 -24.80
CA SER A 275 -2.87 21.75 -26.17
C SER A 275 -1.61 21.01 -26.58
N GLY A 276 -1.81 19.89 -27.29
CA GLY A 276 -0.76 19.30 -28.10
C GLY A 276 -0.47 20.23 -29.27
N ILE A 277 0.78 20.67 -29.38
CA ILE A 277 1.32 21.27 -30.59
C ILE A 277 2.69 20.62 -30.80
N TRP A 278 2.81 19.94 -31.93
CA TRP A 278 4.06 19.51 -32.55
C TRP A 278 4.82 20.74 -33.06
#